data_AF-A0AAE0Z0R9-F1
#
_entry.id   AF-A0AAE0Z0R9-F1
#
_cell.length_a   1.000
_cell.length_b   1.000
_cell.length_c   1.000
_cell.angle_alpha   90.00
_cell.angle_beta   90.00
_cell.angle_gamma   90.00
#
_symmetry.space_group_name_H-M   'P 1'
#
loop_
_entity.id
_entity.type
_entity.pdbx_description
1 polymer ?
#
loop_
_entity_poly.entity_id
_entity_poly.type
_entity_poly.pdbx_seq_one_letter_code
_entity_poly.pdbx_strand_id
1 'polypeptide(L)'
;MYCCKAKLRLPLKSILEDYKCGKARLLSMLEDSEDPVVKPVQPTIKTGRKWKVFEAVDEAKECFKIKEVIGLTQTERKGLGSSTAKWWSKAEGKEKRDMVINEMRLTEDSRRIQKAVQKSQQG
;
A
#
# COMPACT_ATOMS: atom_id res chain seq x y z
N MET A 1 -14.39 1.30 -20.08
CA MET A 1 -14.47 2.47 -19.19
C MET A 1 -15.44 2.10 -18.07
N TYR A 2 -14.98 1.85 -16.85
CA TYR A 2 -15.87 1.40 -15.78
C TYR A 2 -16.45 2.61 -15.04
N CYS A 3 -17.77 2.73 -15.05
CA CYS A 3 -18.50 3.85 -14.44
C CYS A 3 -18.38 3.80 -12.91
N CYS A 4 -17.73 4.80 -12.30
CA CYS A 4 -17.62 4.94 -10.83
C CYS A 4 -18.96 5.27 -10.13
N LYS A 5 -20.02 5.52 -10.91
CA LYS A 5 -21.37 5.92 -10.44
C LYS A 5 -22.46 4.88 -10.73
N ALA A 6 -22.14 3.72 -11.32
CA ALA A 6 -23.15 2.69 -11.57
C ALA A 6 -23.53 1.95 -10.28
N LYS A 7 -24.82 1.59 -10.13
CA LYS A 7 -25.38 0.87 -8.98
C LYS A 7 -24.71 -0.48 -8.66
N LEU A 8 -23.95 -1.03 -9.62
CA LEU A 8 -23.21 -2.28 -9.47
C LEU A 8 -21.71 -1.98 -9.39
N ARG A 9 -21.18 -1.88 -8.17
CA ARG A 9 -19.74 -1.83 -7.92
C ARG A 9 -19.25 -3.26 -7.73
N LEU A 10 -18.15 -3.61 -8.40
CA LEU A 10 -17.45 -4.85 -8.06
C LEU A 10 -16.98 -4.76 -6.61
N PRO A 11 -17.05 -5.85 -5.83
CA PRO A 11 -16.61 -5.86 -4.44
C PRO A 11 -15.09 -5.62 -4.31
N LEU A 12 -14.36 -5.64 -5.43
CA LEU A 12 -12.91 -5.53 -5.51
C LEU A 12 -12.53 -4.52 -6.60
N LYS A 13 -11.53 -3.68 -6.32
CA LYS A 13 -11.03 -2.68 -7.29
C LYS A 13 -10.22 -3.31 -8.41
N SER A 14 -9.41 -4.34 -8.09
CA SER A 14 -8.60 -5.10 -9.05
C SER A 14 -8.10 -6.39 -8.40
N ILE A 15 -8.18 -7.52 -9.12
CA ILE A 15 -7.62 -8.80 -8.67
C ILE A 15 -6.11 -8.70 -8.42
N LEU A 16 -5.40 -7.92 -9.24
CA LEU A 16 -3.96 -7.73 -9.10
C LEU A 16 -3.61 -6.95 -7.84
N GLU A 17 -4.41 -5.94 -7.51
CA GLU A 17 -4.27 -5.16 -6.27
C GLU A 17 -4.44 -6.06 -5.05
N ASP A 18 -5.50 -6.87 -5.02
CA ASP A 18 -5.75 -7.80 -3.90
C ASP A 18 -4.70 -8.90 -3.80
N TYR A 19 -4.23 -9.43 -4.94
CA TYR A 19 -3.11 -10.38 -4.95
C TYR A 19 -1.86 -9.78 -4.29
N LYS A 20 -1.47 -8.57 -4.69
CA LYS A 20 -0.29 -7.88 -4.16
C LYS A 20 -0.45 -7.56 -2.67
N CYS A 21 -1.59 -6.99 -2.30
CA CYS A 21 -1.92 -6.66 -0.91
C CYS A 21 -1.97 -7.91 -0.03
N GLY A 22 -2.52 -9.02 -0.53
CA GLY A 22 -2.56 -10.29 0.18
C GLY A 22 -1.16 -10.88 0.41
N LYS A 23 -0.29 -10.81 -0.60
CA LYS A 23 1.11 -11.26 -0.48
C LYS A 23 1.91 -10.41 0.51
N ALA A 24 1.74 -9.09 0.46
CA ALA A 24 2.39 -8.17 1.40
C ALA A 24 1.88 -8.32 2.82
N ARG A 25 0.56 -8.50 2.99
CA ARG A 25 -0.05 -8.81 4.29
C ARG A 25 0.54 -10.08 4.89
N LEU A 26 0.66 -11.15 4.09
CA LEU A 26 1.27 -12.40 4.54
C LEU A 26 2.72 -12.19 4.96
N LEU A 27 3.53 -11.50 4.14
CA LEU A 27 4.91 -11.20 4.49
C LEU A 27 5.00 -10.44 5.82
N SER A 28 4.25 -9.36 5.95
CA SER A 28 4.26 -8.51 7.15
C SER A 28 3.76 -9.24 8.40
N MET A 29 2.80 -10.17 8.27
CA MET A 29 2.35 -11.00 9.39
C MET A 29 3.43 -11.98 9.86
N LEU A 30 4.23 -12.50 8.94
CA LEU A 30 5.32 -13.43 9.29
C LEU A 30 6.52 -12.69 9.87
N GLU A 31 6.85 -11.51 9.36
CA GLU A 31 7.89 -10.62 9.92
C GLU A 31 7.56 -10.24 11.38
N ASP A 32 6.31 -9.88 11.65
CA ASP A 32 5.85 -9.46 12.98
C ASP A 32 5.42 -10.64 13.88
N SER A 33 5.68 -11.89 13.50
CA SER A 33 5.23 -13.04 14.29
C SER A 33 5.97 -13.12 15.63
N GLU A 34 5.22 -13.32 16.71
CA GLU A 34 5.76 -13.58 18.05
C GLU A 34 6.12 -15.05 18.28
N ASP A 35 5.72 -15.94 17.36
CA ASP A 35 5.99 -17.37 17.47
C ASP A 35 7.51 -17.62 17.33
N PRO A 36 8.17 -18.24 18.33
CA PRO A 36 9.61 -18.45 18.34
C PRO A 36 10.10 -19.42 17.26
N VAL A 37 9.21 -20.23 16.66
CA VAL A 37 9.53 -21.13 15.55
C VAL A 37 9.36 -20.41 14.21
N VAL A 38 8.34 -19.58 14.06
CA VAL A 38 8.05 -18.88 12.80
C VAL A 38 9.00 -17.70 12.57
N LYS A 39 9.26 -16.92 13.63
CA LYS A 39 10.09 -15.71 13.58
C LYS A 39 11.51 -15.94 13.03
N PRO A 40 12.24 -17.01 13.37
CA PRO A 40 13.57 -17.25 12.78
C PRO A 40 13.52 -17.80 11.35
N VAL A 41 12.45 -18.48 10.96
CA VAL A 41 12.37 -19.15 9.64
C VAL A 41 12.17 -18.17 8.49
N GLN A 42 11.44 -17.07 8.71
CA GLN A 42 11.14 -16.00 7.72
C GLN A 42 11.00 -16.53 6.28
N PRO A 43 9.99 -17.37 6.01
CA PRO A 43 9.93 -18.11 4.76
C PRO A 43 9.79 -17.17 3.57
N THR A 44 10.53 -17.47 2.50
CA THR A 44 10.45 -16.67 1.27
C THR A 44 9.07 -16.81 0.64
N ILE A 45 8.35 -15.69 0.57
CA ILE A 45 7.02 -15.66 -0.05
C ILE A 45 7.15 -15.85 -1.56
N LYS A 46 6.51 -16.90 -2.08
CA LYS A 46 6.43 -17.16 -3.53
C LYS A 46 5.62 -16.06 -4.21
N THR A 47 6.33 -15.22 -4.97
CA THR A 47 5.78 -14.27 -5.94
C THR A 47 6.29 -14.57 -7.35
N GLY A 48 5.63 -14.00 -8.37
CA GLY A 48 6.04 -14.19 -9.76
C GLY A 48 7.37 -13.51 -10.11
N ARG A 49 7.80 -13.65 -11.38
CA ARG A 49 9.05 -13.04 -11.87
C ARG A 49 8.98 -11.51 -11.97
N LYS A 50 7.81 -10.96 -12.32
CA LYS A 50 7.61 -9.53 -12.61
C LYS A 50 7.47 -8.65 -11.37
N TRP A 51 7.26 -9.23 -10.20
CA TRP A 51 6.97 -8.47 -8.99
C TRP A 51 7.44 -9.24 -7.76
N LYS A 52 8.23 -8.57 -6.93
CA LYS A 52 8.77 -9.09 -5.67
C LYS A 52 8.09 -8.38 -4.51
N VAL A 53 7.60 -9.16 -3.57
CA VAL A 53 6.88 -8.60 -2.40
C VAL A 53 7.81 -7.89 -1.44
N PHE A 54 9.01 -8.42 -1.22
CA PHE A 54 9.99 -7.81 -0.32
C PHE A 54 10.35 -6.39 -0.77
N GLU A 55 10.72 -6.21 -2.04
CA GLU A 55 11.01 -4.90 -2.64
C GLU A 55 9.84 -3.93 -2.50
N ALA A 56 8.61 -4.39 -2.80
CA ALA A 56 7.44 -3.53 -2.74
C ALA A 56 7.05 -3.12 -1.30
N VAL A 57 7.25 -4.00 -0.33
CA VAL A 57 7.01 -3.71 1.09
C VAL A 57 8.10 -2.77 1.62
N ASP A 58 9.35 -2.97 1.22
CA ASP A 58 10.46 -2.10 1.59
C ASP A 58 10.29 -0.69 1.01
N GLU A 59 9.93 -0.57 -0.26
CA GLU A 59 9.60 0.70 -0.91
C GLU A 59 8.45 1.43 -0.18
N ALA A 60 7.41 0.69 0.26
CA ALA A 60 6.32 1.27 1.04
C ALA A 60 6.81 1.78 2.41
N LYS A 61 7.70 1.04 3.10
CA LYS A 61 8.31 1.46 4.37
C LYS A 61 9.18 2.72 4.17
N GLU A 62 9.98 2.78 3.12
CA GLU A 62 10.80 3.97 2.77
C GLU A 62 9.93 5.19 2.42
N CYS A 63 8.85 4.99 1.67
CA CYS A 63 7.88 6.04 1.37
C CYS A 63 7.34 6.69 2.66
N PHE A 64 7.06 5.89 3.69
CA PHE A 64 6.64 6.43 4.98
C PHE A 64 7.73 7.23 5.69
N LYS A 65 8.99 6.77 5.66
CA LYS A 65 10.10 7.54 6.22
C LYS A 65 10.24 8.91 5.54
N ILE A 66 10.11 8.94 4.21
CA ILE A 66 10.12 10.20 3.44
C ILE A 66 8.93 11.09 3.82
N LYS A 67 7.72 10.53 3.95
CA LYS A 67 6.53 11.29 4.40
C LYS A 67 6.70 11.86 5.80
N GLU A 68 7.38 11.15 6.70
CA GLU A 68 7.71 11.65 8.03
C GLU A 68 8.68 12.84 7.99
N VAL A 69 9.71 12.78 7.14
CA VAL A 69 10.65 13.88 6.96
C VAL A 69 9.97 15.12 6.37
N ILE A 70 9.10 14.93 5.38
CA ILE A 70 8.32 16.03 4.77
C ILE A 70 7.36 16.65 5.78
N GLY A 71 6.81 15.83 6.67
CA GLY A 71 5.84 16.26 7.68
C GLY A 71 4.43 16.45 7.10
N LEU A 72 3.58 17.11 7.90
CA LEU A 72 2.20 17.40 7.52
C LEU A 72 2.15 18.55 6.52
N THR A 73 1.68 18.25 5.30
CA THR A 73 1.46 19.25 4.26
C THR A 73 -0.02 19.66 4.21
N GLN A 74 -0.27 20.91 3.77
CA GLN A 74 -1.63 21.33 3.49
C GLN A 74 -2.20 20.49 2.34
N THR A 75 -3.31 19.81 2.61
CA THR A 75 -4.06 19.07 1.61
C THR A 75 -5.31 19.86 1.24
N GLU A 76 -5.53 20.04 -0.06
CA GLU A 76 -6.69 20.76 -0.60
C GLU A 76 -6.79 22.20 -0.04
N ARG A 77 -8.02 22.65 0.25
CA ARG A 77 -8.33 23.97 0.84
C ARG A 77 -8.63 23.89 2.34
N LYS A 78 -8.14 22.85 3.02
CA LYS A 78 -8.46 22.61 4.44
C LYS A 78 -7.66 23.47 5.43
N GLY A 79 -6.58 24.12 4.96
CA GLY A 79 -5.68 24.91 5.80
C GLY A 79 -4.71 24.05 6.64
N LEU A 80 -3.70 24.71 7.22
CA LEU A 80 -2.70 24.10 8.09
C LEU A 80 -3.32 23.60 9.40
N GLY A 81 -2.86 22.45 9.91
CA GLY A 81 -3.32 21.88 11.19
C GLY A 81 -4.68 21.16 11.14
N SER A 82 -5.34 21.12 9.98
CA SER A 82 -6.62 20.45 9.80
C SER A 82 -6.54 18.92 9.76
N SER A 83 -5.35 18.36 9.53
CA SER A 83 -5.13 16.92 9.36
C SER A 83 -4.31 16.32 10.51
N THR A 84 -4.73 15.14 10.96
CA THR A 84 -3.98 14.31 11.90
C THR A 84 -3.12 13.32 11.12
N ALA A 85 -1.80 13.35 11.33
CA ALA A 85 -0.89 12.36 10.74
C ALA A 85 -0.82 11.09 11.59
N LYS A 86 -0.80 9.95 10.90
CA LYS A 86 -0.29 8.69 11.45
C LYS A 86 1.18 8.56 11.06
N TRP A 87 2.03 8.54 12.06
CA TRP A 87 3.48 8.48 11.89
C TRP A 87 3.96 7.03 11.94
N TRP A 88 4.75 6.63 10.96
CA TRP A 88 5.31 5.29 10.87
C TRP A 88 6.20 4.94 12.05
N SER A 89 7.04 5.88 12.48
CA SER A 89 7.88 5.80 13.68
C SER A 89 7.08 5.52 14.96
N LYS A 90 5.82 5.99 15.04
CA LYS A 90 4.94 5.85 16.21
C LYS A 90 3.97 4.67 16.12
N ALA A 91 3.82 4.06 14.94
CA ALA A 91 2.93 2.94 14.74
C ALA A 91 3.58 1.63 15.20
N GLU A 92 2.77 0.67 15.66
CA GLU A 92 3.24 -0.64 16.11
C GLU A 92 2.32 -1.78 15.66
N GLY A 93 2.91 -2.98 15.57
CA GLY A 93 2.21 -4.23 15.25
C GLY A 93 1.23 -4.11 14.09
N LYS A 94 -0.04 -4.40 14.35
CA LYS A 94 -1.11 -4.37 13.34
C LYS A 94 -1.22 -3.02 12.64
N GLU A 95 -0.99 -1.90 13.33
CA GLU A 95 -1.11 -0.58 12.70
C GLU A 95 -0.06 -0.39 11.60
N LYS A 96 1.20 -0.78 11.85
CA LYS A 96 2.24 -0.77 10.82
C LYS A 96 1.86 -1.63 9.62
N ARG A 97 1.32 -2.82 9.86
CA ARG A 97 0.86 -3.72 8.77
C ARG A 97 -0.23 -3.06 7.94
N ASP A 98 -1.24 -2.49 8.59
CA ASP A 98 -2.35 -1.83 7.92
C ASP A 98 -1.89 -0.58 7.14
N MET A 99 -0.91 0.18 7.66
CA MET A 99 -0.27 1.29 6.94
C MET A 99 0.40 0.82 5.66
N VAL A 100 1.26 -0.21 5.71
CA VAL A 100 1.93 -0.78 4.53
C VAL A 100 0.91 -1.27 3.49
N ILE A 101 -0.10 -2.01 3.92
CA ILE A 101 -1.12 -2.56 3.01
C ILE A 101 -1.91 -1.43 2.34
N ASN A 102 -2.27 -0.38 3.08
CA ASN A 102 -2.99 0.76 2.51
C ASN A 102 -2.12 1.56 1.54
N GLU A 103 -0.84 1.75 1.84
CA GLU A 103 0.09 2.39 0.90
C GLU A 103 0.17 1.61 -0.42
N MET A 104 0.28 0.28 -0.35
CA MET A 104 0.31 -0.55 -1.55
C MET A 104 -0.98 -0.44 -2.39
N ARG A 105 -2.15 -0.31 -1.74
CA ARG A 105 -3.40 -0.03 -2.46
C ARG A 105 -3.36 1.31 -3.16
N LEU A 106 -2.88 2.36 -2.50
CA LEU A 106 -2.75 3.70 -3.07
C LEU A 106 -1.77 3.71 -4.25
N THR A 107 -0.65 2.99 -4.16
CA THR A 107 0.32 2.85 -5.26
C THR A 107 -0.32 2.14 -6.47
N GLU A 108 -1.07 1.07 -6.25
CA GLU A 108 -1.78 0.37 -7.33
C GLU A 108 -2.91 1.21 -7.93
N ASP A 109 -3.61 2.00 -7.13
CA ASP A 109 -4.62 2.94 -7.61
C ASP A 109 -3.99 4.03 -8.48
N SER A 110 -2.89 4.62 -8.00
CA SER A 110 -2.11 5.63 -8.72
C SER A 110 -1.61 5.10 -10.06
N ARG A 111 -1.08 3.88 -10.09
CA ARG A 111 -0.62 3.21 -11.32
C ARG A 111 -1.75 3.01 -12.33
N ARG A 112 -2.96 2.70 -11.86
CA ARG A 112 -4.15 2.56 -12.73
C ARG A 112 -4.57 3.91 -13.30
N ILE A 113 -4.57 4.96 -12.48
CA ILE A 113 -4.88 6.32 -12.91
C ILE A 113 -3.87 6.79 -13.95
N GLN A 114 -2.56 6.64 -13.69
CA GLN A 114 -1.49 6.98 -14.64
C GLN A 114 -1.69 6.27 -15.99
N LYS A 115 -1.99 4.97 -15.96
CA LYS A 115 -2.27 4.19 -17.18
C LYS A 115 -3.52 4.66 -17.92
N ALA A 116 -4.55 5.11 -17.21
CA ALA A 116 -5.75 5.67 -17.81
C ALA A 116 -5.46 7.00 -18.51
N VAL A 117 -4.69 7.89 -17.87
CA VAL A 117 -4.26 9.19 -18.44
C VAL A 117 -3.38 8.99 -19.67
N GLN A 118 -2.42 8.07 -19.62
CA GLN A 118 -1.55 7.81 -20.77
C GLN A 118 -2.34 7.32 -22.01
N LYS A 119 -3.39 6.51 -21.79
CA LYS A 119 -4.25 6.02 -22.87
C LYS A 119 -5.17 7.10 -23.45
N SER A 120 -5.55 8.12 -22.68
CA SER A 120 -6.37 9.21 -23.21
C SER A 120 -5.60 10.18 -24.10
N GLN A 121 -4.27 10.18 -24.05
CA GLN A 121 -3.42 11.01 -24.91
C GLN A 121 -3.15 10.41 -26.29
N GLN A 122 -3.49 9.13 -26.52
CA GLN A 122 -3.25 8.42 -27.78
C GLN A 122 -4.49 8.40 -28.71
N GLY A 123 -5.48 9.27 -28.45
CA GLY A 123 -6.69 9.42 -29.25
C GLY A 123 -6.88 10.85 -29.73
#